data_AF-K1SYE4-F1
#
_entry.id   AF-K1SYE4-F1
#
_cell.length_a   1.000
_cell.length_b   1.000
_cell.length_c   1.000
_cell.angle_alpha   90.00
_cell.angle_beta   90.00
_cell.angle_gamma   90.00
#
_symmetry.space_group_name_H-M   'P 1'
#
loop_
_entity.id
_entity.type
_entity.pdbx_description
1 polymer ?
#
loop_
_entity_poly.entity_id
_entity_poly.type
_entity_poly.pdbx_seq_one_letter_code
_entity_poly.pdbx_strand_id
1 'polypeptide(L)'
;KETLLEMASEMDDELDGKLDRRVRLEYRDRGKFEAQLQIANDLLIFQMHTDVFEFDDAHPIWKTPYVQADRENSYCGVVNIYNFLSDSFKFNRNADEGYLIGRLFINRDRRYFVEGKGQTTLRAADFGKDEIDHDALIAILESAIAFSLDFDLLLPPYEENKRVTVDQFNTKMDNSKFVT
;
A
#
# COMPACT_ATOMS: atom_id res chain seq x y z
N LYS A 1 -3.80 10.33 -6.36
CA LYS A 1 -2.52 11.06 -6.61
C LYS A 1 -2.62 12.48 -6.10
N GLU A 2 -3.55 13.28 -6.61
CA GLU A 2 -3.84 14.62 -6.09
C GLU A 2 -4.15 14.56 -4.58
N THR A 3 -5.03 13.65 -4.14
CA THR A 3 -5.31 13.42 -2.71
C THR A 3 -4.07 13.08 -1.88
N LEU A 4 -3.10 12.33 -2.44
CA LEU A 4 -1.86 11.99 -1.73
C LEU A 4 -0.94 13.20 -1.58
N LEU A 5 -0.89 14.06 -2.61
CA LEU A 5 -0.12 15.30 -2.58
C LEU A 5 -0.75 16.31 -1.61
N GLU A 6 -2.07 16.45 -1.65
CA GLU A 6 -2.85 17.28 -0.73
C GLU A 6 -2.61 16.84 0.72
N MET A 7 -2.82 15.56 1.05
CA MET A 7 -2.58 15.05 2.40
C MET A 7 -1.13 15.20 2.85
N ALA A 8 -0.16 14.98 1.97
CA ALA A 8 1.25 15.18 2.32
C ALA A 8 1.53 16.65 2.65
N SER A 9 0.96 17.60 1.90
CA SER A 9 1.10 19.03 2.17
C SER A 9 0.38 19.45 3.45
N GLU A 10 -0.86 19.01 3.63
CA GLU A 10 -1.67 19.34 4.81
C GLU A 10 -1.05 18.79 6.10
N MET A 11 -0.59 17.53 6.08
CA MET A 11 0.10 16.96 7.24
C MET A 11 1.47 17.60 7.47
N ASP A 12 2.25 17.95 6.44
CA ASP A 12 3.53 18.66 6.62
C ASP A 12 3.31 20.05 7.25
N ASP A 13 2.26 20.77 6.83
CA ASP A 13 1.84 22.05 7.41
C ASP A 13 1.36 21.92 8.87
N GLU A 14 0.59 20.87 9.19
CA GLU A 14 0.13 20.61 10.56
C GLU A 14 1.26 20.16 11.51
N LEU A 15 2.26 19.47 10.96
CA LEU A 15 3.45 18.98 11.67
C LEU A 15 4.52 20.07 11.81
N ASP A 16 4.47 21.14 11.01
CA ASP A 16 5.42 22.25 11.08
C ASP A 16 5.35 22.94 12.45
N GLY A 17 6.44 22.79 13.21
CA GLY A 17 6.59 23.36 14.54
C GLY A 17 6.02 22.53 15.71
N LYS A 18 5.41 21.35 15.49
CA LYS A 18 4.82 20.52 16.57
C LYS A 18 5.50 19.18 16.82
N LEU A 19 6.26 18.62 15.87
CA LEU A 19 6.90 17.30 16.02
C LEU A 19 8.36 17.30 15.54
N ASP A 20 9.16 16.39 16.12
CA ASP A 20 10.58 16.18 15.80
C ASP A 20 10.74 15.98 14.27
N ARG A 21 11.75 16.61 13.67
CA ARG A 21 12.04 16.65 12.20
C ARG A 21 12.08 15.28 11.49
N ARG A 22 11.95 14.19 12.24
CA ARG A 22 11.99 12.79 11.81
C ARG A 22 10.65 12.27 11.29
N VAL A 23 9.53 12.95 11.55
CA VAL A 23 8.19 12.55 11.06
C VAL A 23 7.77 13.43 9.88
N ARG A 24 8.68 13.69 8.94
CA ARG A 24 8.33 14.41 7.71
C ARG A 24 7.59 13.48 6.76
N LEU A 25 6.48 13.94 6.19
CA LEU A 25 5.82 13.26 5.10
C LEU A 25 6.35 13.79 3.77
N GLU A 26 6.94 12.91 2.96
CA GLU A 26 7.37 13.28 1.60
C GLU A 26 6.57 12.51 0.56
N TYR A 27 5.79 13.24 -0.25
CA TYR A 27 5.14 12.68 -1.43
C TYR A 27 6.10 12.69 -2.62
N ARG A 28 6.14 11.58 -3.37
CA ARG A 28 6.87 11.48 -4.65
C ARG A 28 5.99 10.81 -5.70
N ASP A 29 5.79 11.47 -6.83
CA ASP A 29 5.16 10.85 -8.01
C ASP A 29 6.24 10.10 -8.82
N ARG A 30 6.05 8.79 -9.04
CA ARG A 30 6.97 7.95 -9.82
C ARG A 30 6.42 7.52 -11.17
N GLY A 31 5.59 8.38 -11.76
CA GLY A 31 5.03 8.16 -13.10
C GLY A 31 3.60 7.66 -13.02
N LYS A 32 2.96 7.42 -14.17
CA LYS A 32 1.49 7.38 -14.30
C LYS A 32 0.75 6.45 -13.33
N PHE A 33 1.36 5.33 -12.94
CA PHE A 33 0.72 4.27 -12.15
C PHE A 33 1.28 4.10 -10.73
N GLU A 34 2.27 4.91 -10.34
CA GLU A 34 2.92 4.78 -9.04
C GLU A 34 2.96 6.13 -8.32
N ALA A 35 2.68 6.09 -7.02
CA ALA A 35 2.88 7.19 -6.10
C ALA A 35 3.52 6.67 -4.81
N GLN A 36 4.36 7.48 -4.19
CA GLN A 36 5.05 7.13 -2.97
C GLN A 36 4.80 8.18 -1.89
N LEU A 37 4.67 7.71 -0.66
CA LEU A 37 4.54 8.53 0.53
C LEU A 37 5.53 8.01 1.57
N GLN A 38 6.58 8.79 1.82
CA GLN A 38 7.55 8.48 2.87
C GLN A 38 7.07 9.07 4.19
N ILE A 39 7.09 8.26 5.24
CA ILE A 39 6.62 8.64 6.58
C ILE A 39 7.65 8.14 7.58
N ALA A 40 8.43 9.07 8.15
CA ALA A 40 9.56 8.72 8.99
C ALA A 40 10.52 7.70 8.32
N ASN A 41 10.57 6.48 8.85
CA ASN A 41 11.42 5.40 8.35
C ASN A 41 10.68 4.39 7.46
N ASP A 42 9.43 4.66 7.13
CA ASP A 42 8.60 3.83 6.26
C ASP A 42 8.34 4.53 4.93
N LEU A 43 8.13 3.72 3.89
CA LEU A 43 7.82 4.14 2.54
C LEU A 43 6.58 3.38 2.08
N LEU A 44 5.46 4.09 2.01
CA LEU A 44 4.25 3.59 1.40
C LEU A 44 4.32 3.77 -0.11
N ILE A 45 4.12 2.68 -0.85
CA ILE A 45 4.06 2.69 -2.32
C ILE A 45 2.67 2.29 -2.76
N PHE A 46 2.02 3.20 -3.47
CA PHE A 46 0.72 3.02 -4.10
C PHE A 46 0.93 2.68 -5.57
N GLN A 47 0.63 1.44 -5.94
CA GLN A 47 0.82 0.93 -7.29
C GLN A 47 -0.53 0.56 -7.89
N MET A 48 -0.93 1.27 -8.95
CA MET A 48 -2.10 0.95 -9.75
C MET A 48 -1.72 -0.11 -10.79
N HIS A 49 -2.47 -1.21 -10.82
CA HIS A 49 -2.39 -2.18 -11.91
C HIS A 49 -3.15 -1.68 -13.12
N THR A 50 -2.62 -1.95 -14.32
CA THR A 50 -3.27 -1.61 -15.59
C THR A 50 -4.31 -2.63 -16.01
N ASP A 51 -4.28 -3.81 -15.40
CA ASP A 51 -5.17 -4.92 -15.72
C ASP A 51 -6.43 -4.87 -14.86
N VAL A 52 -7.51 -5.42 -15.42
CA VAL A 52 -8.78 -5.61 -14.73
C VAL A 52 -8.81 -7.03 -14.21
N PHE A 53 -9.04 -7.21 -12.91
CA PHE A 53 -9.02 -8.52 -12.27
C PHE A 53 -10.44 -9.04 -12.05
N GLU A 54 -10.58 -10.36 -12.19
CA GLU A 54 -11.77 -11.10 -11.77
C GLU A 54 -11.49 -11.81 -10.44
N PHE A 55 -12.52 -11.97 -9.62
CA PHE A 55 -12.42 -12.60 -8.31
C PHE A 55 -12.63 -14.10 -8.41
N ASP A 56 -11.99 -14.86 -7.52
CA ASP A 56 -12.25 -16.30 -7.37
C ASP A 56 -13.75 -16.57 -7.13
N ASP A 57 -14.26 -17.71 -7.59
CA ASP A 57 -15.68 -18.07 -7.49
C ASP A 57 -16.22 -18.06 -6.06
N ALA A 58 -15.37 -18.31 -5.06
CA ALA A 58 -15.76 -18.28 -3.64
C ALA A 58 -15.79 -16.86 -3.04
N HIS A 59 -15.37 -15.83 -3.79
CA HIS A 59 -15.19 -14.49 -3.25
C HIS A 59 -16.53 -13.86 -2.80
N PRO A 60 -16.59 -13.17 -1.63
CA PRO A 60 -17.83 -12.62 -1.09
C PRO A 60 -18.53 -11.61 -2.00
N ILE A 61 -17.79 -10.96 -2.91
CA ILE A 61 -18.31 -9.95 -3.82
C ILE A 61 -19.44 -10.49 -4.71
N TRP A 62 -19.39 -11.78 -5.08
CA TRP A 62 -20.41 -12.46 -5.88
C TRP A 62 -21.76 -12.58 -5.17
N LYS A 63 -21.79 -12.42 -3.84
CA LYS A 63 -23.01 -12.45 -3.03
C LYS A 63 -23.65 -11.07 -2.87
N THR A 64 -22.99 -10.02 -3.35
CA THR A 64 -23.54 -8.66 -3.24
C THR A 64 -24.68 -8.47 -4.24
N PRO A 65 -25.79 -7.82 -3.85
CA PRO A 65 -26.90 -7.54 -4.77
C PRO A 65 -26.45 -6.77 -6.02
N TYR A 66 -25.44 -5.91 -5.86
CA TYR A 66 -24.88 -5.08 -6.90
C TYR A 66 -24.19 -5.87 -8.02
N VAL A 67 -23.40 -6.90 -7.68
CA VAL A 67 -22.76 -7.79 -8.67
C VAL A 67 -23.72 -8.86 -9.18
N GLN A 68 -24.70 -9.27 -8.37
CA GLN A 68 -25.75 -10.19 -8.84
C GLN A 68 -26.67 -9.55 -9.89
N ALA A 69 -26.88 -8.23 -9.82
CA ALA A 69 -27.68 -7.50 -10.79
C ALA A 69 -26.97 -7.37 -12.15
N ASP A 70 -25.66 -7.13 -12.15
CA ASP A 70 -24.82 -7.13 -13.36
C ASP A 70 -23.43 -7.67 -13.02
N ARG A 71 -23.08 -8.80 -13.65
CA ARG A 71 -21.81 -9.49 -13.41
C ARG A 71 -20.61 -8.68 -13.89
N GLU A 72 -20.78 -7.78 -14.87
CA GLU A 72 -19.71 -6.89 -15.31
C GLU A 72 -19.26 -5.93 -14.19
N ASN A 73 -20.08 -5.73 -13.15
CA ASN A 73 -19.72 -4.87 -12.03
C ASN A 73 -18.61 -5.46 -11.15
N SER A 74 -18.27 -6.75 -11.28
CA SER A 74 -17.14 -7.36 -10.56
C SER A 74 -15.78 -6.93 -11.11
N TYR A 75 -15.73 -6.40 -12.33
CA TYR A 75 -14.48 -5.99 -12.96
C TYR A 75 -13.92 -4.74 -12.28
N CYS A 76 -12.82 -4.92 -11.56
CA CYS A 76 -12.18 -3.85 -10.79
C CYS A 76 -10.75 -3.60 -11.26
N GLY A 77 -10.39 -2.32 -11.34
CA GLY A 77 -8.99 -1.90 -11.25
C GLY A 77 -8.50 -2.06 -9.82
N VAL A 78 -7.20 -2.31 -9.66
CA VAL A 78 -6.58 -2.60 -8.37
C VAL A 78 -5.47 -1.61 -8.08
N VAL A 79 -5.49 -1.01 -6.90
CA VAL A 79 -4.38 -0.23 -6.35
C VAL A 79 -3.83 -0.97 -5.15
N ASN A 80 -2.61 -1.47 -5.28
CA ASN A 80 -1.88 -2.10 -4.19
C ASN A 80 -1.20 -1.02 -3.33
N ILE A 81 -1.23 -1.22 -2.02
CA ILE A 81 -0.56 -0.39 -1.03
C ILE A 81 0.48 -1.25 -0.34
N TYR A 82 1.74 -0.95 -0.61
CA TYR A 82 2.88 -1.63 -0.01
C TYR A 82 3.50 -0.76 1.07
N ASN A 83 3.96 -1.38 2.16
CA ASN A 83 4.85 -0.76 3.13
C ASN A 83 6.26 -1.35 3.01
N PHE A 84 7.26 -0.47 2.91
CA PHE A 84 8.67 -0.81 2.89
C PHE A 84 9.41 0.01 3.94
N LEU A 85 10.52 -0.51 4.46
CA LEU A 85 11.47 0.33 5.19
C LEU A 85 12.14 1.32 4.23
N SER A 86 12.12 2.61 4.56
CA SER A 86 12.76 3.66 3.77
C SER A 86 14.27 3.42 3.58
N ASP A 87 14.90 2.83 4.60
CA ASP A 87 16.32 2.48 4.57
C ASP A 87 16.63 1.43 3.49
N SER A 88 15.67 0.57 3.14
CA SER A 88 15.87 -0.42 2.07
C SER A 88 16.14 0.25 0.73
N PHE A 89 15.46 1.35 0.43
CA PHE A 89 15.70 2.13 -0.79
C PHE A 89 16.97 2.98 -0.67
N LYS A 90 17.23 3.57 0.50
CA LYS A 90 18.40 4.42 0.74
C LYS A 90 19.72 3.66 0.62
N PHE A 91 19.75 2.40 1.03
CA PHE A 91 20.94 1.54 0.97
C PHE A 91 20.92 0.55 -0.21
N ASN A 92 20.00 0.73 -1.18
CA ASN A 92 19.85 -0.13 -2.36
C ASN A 92 19.75 -1.63 -2.00
N ARG A 93 19.11 -1.94 -0.87
CA ARG A 93 18.92 -3.30 -0.35
C ARG A 93 17.77 -3.97 -1.10
N ASN A 94 18.03 -4.33 -2.34
CA ASN A 94 17.06 -4.95 -3.26
C ASN A 94 16.45 -6.27 -2.76
N ALA A 95 16.96 -6.85 -1.67
CA ALA A 95 16.48 -8.07 -1.06
C ALA A 95 15.61 -7.84 0.19
N ASP A 96 15.40 -6.59 0.62
CA ASP A 96 14.50 -6.29 1.73
C ASP A 96 13.04 -6.43 1.26
N GLU A 97 12.23 -7.06 2.10
CA GLU A 97 10.84 -7.40 1.79
C GLU A 97 9.93 -6.18 1.96
N GLY A 98 9.07 -5.94 0.97
CA GLY A 98 7.92 -5.05 1.10
C GLY A 98 6.67 -5.84 1.43
N TYR A 99 5.85 -5.30 2.34
CA TYR A 99 4.61 -5.95 2.76
C TYR A 99 3.43 -5.31 2.04
N LEU A 100 2.60 -6.13 1.38
CA LEU A 100 1.30 -5.69 0.90
C LEU A 100 0.38 -5.50 2.11
N ILE A 101 0.14 -4.25 2.50
CA ILE A 101 -0.66 -3.90 3.68
C ILE A 101 -2.14 -3.66 3.31
N GLY A 102 -2.40 -3.28 2.06
CA GLY A 102 -3.74 -3.03 1.56
C GLY A 102 -3.89 -3.15 0.04
N ARG A 103 -5.12 -3.34 -0.39
CA ARG A 103 -5.57 -3.35 -1.80
C ARG A 103 -6.89 -2.63 -1.91
N LEU A 104 -6.93 -1.59 -2.72
CA LEU A 104 -8.15 -0.87 -3.08
C LEU A 104 -8.64 -1.37 -4.44
N PHE A 105 -9.89 -1.78 -4.49
CA PHE A 105 -10.58 -2.24 -5.69
C PHE A 105 -11.60 -1.20 -6.11
N ILE A 106 -11.59 -0.77 -7.37
CA ILE A 106 -12.53 0.22 -7.90
C ILE A 106 -13.05 -0.25 -9.26
N ASN A 107 -14.37 -0.24 -9.45
CA ASN A 107 -14.99 -0.61 -10.72
C ASN A 107 -15.35 0.60 -11.60
N ARG A 108 -15.94 0.33 -12.77
CA ARG A 108 -16.37 1.36 -13.74
C ARG A 108 -17.36 2.39 -13.18
N ASP A 109 -18.18 2.00 -12.21
CA ASP A 109 -19.18 2.86 -11.57
C ASP A 109 -18.62 3.54 -10.30
N ARG A 110 -17.29 3.51 -10.12
CA ARG A 110 -16.59 4.03 -8.93
C ARG A 110 -17.01 3.39 -7.61
N ARG A 111 -17.67 2.23 -7.65
CA ARG A 111 -17.92 1.42 -6.45
C ARG A 111 -16.61 0.80 -6.03
N TYR A 112 -16.35 0.81 -4.73
CA TYR A 112 -15.06 0.37 -4.20
C TYR A 112 -15.21 -0.50 -2.97
N PHE A 113 -14.13 -1.21 -2.66
CA PHE A 113 -13.91 -1.81 -1.35
C PHE A 113 -12.40 -1.93 -1.12
N VAL A 114 -12.01 -2.17 0.13
CA VAL A 114 -10.60 -2.30 0.50
C VAL A 114 -10.36 -3.61 1.22
N GLU A 115 -9.27 -4.27 0.85
CA GLU A 115 -8.72 -5.40 1.59
C GLU A 115 -7.44 -4.98 2.27
N GLY A 116 -7.19 -5.42 3.50
CA GLY A 116 -5.93 -5.16 4.19
C GLY A 116 -6.01 -5.58 5.65
N LYS A 117 -4.85 -5.75 6.28
CA LYS A 117 -4.80 -6.00 7.72
C LYS A 117 -5.16 -4.68 8.44
N GLY A 118 -6.21 -4.69 9.26
CA GLY A 118 -6.61 -3.52 10.06
C GLY A 118 -7.51 -2.49 9.35
N GLN A 119 -7.74 -2.61 8.04
CA GLN A 119 -8.59 -1.68 7.29
C GLN A 119 -10.08 -1.89 7.66
N THR A 120 -10.71 -0.84 8.22
CA THR A 120 -12.10 -0.88 8.74
C THR A 120 -13.11 -0.25 7.79
N THR A 121 -12.64 0.39 6.71
CA THR A 121 -13.42 1.37 5.94
C THR A 121 -14.53 0.73 5.10
N LEU A 122 -14.25 -0.32 4.31
CA LEU A 122 -15.30 -1.02 3.54
C LEU A 122 -14.89 -2.46 3.17
N ARG A 123 -15.75 -3.44 3.48
CA ARG A 123 -15.48 -4.86 3.19
C ARG A 123 -16.07 -5.28 1.85
N ALA A 124 -15.52 -6.34 1.25
CA ALA A 124 -16.04 -6.93 0.01
C ALA A 124 -17.54 -7.29 0.05
N ALA A 125 -18.10 -7.57 1.24
CA ALA A 125 -19.53 -7.85 1.42
C ALA A 125 -20.43 -6.61 1.27
N ASP A 126 -19.87 -5.42 1.40
CA ASP A 126 -20.56 -4.13 1.29
C ASP A 126 -20.35 -3.47 -0.09
N PHE A 127 -19.69 -4.17 -1.01
CA PHE A 127 -19.40 -3.66 -2.34
C PHE A 127 -20.68 -3.27 -3.12
N GLY A 128 -20.63 -2.09 -3.75
CA GLY A 128 -21.75 -1.50 -4.47
C GLY A 128 -22.57 -0.48 -3.67
N LYS A 129 -22.35 -0.35 -2.34
CA LYS A 129 -23.07 0.62 -1.50
C LYS A 129 -22.52 2.03 -1.63
N ASP A 130 -21.20 2.17 -1.55
CA ASP A 130 -20.52 3.46 -1.52
C ASP A 130 -19.67 3.67 -2.78
N GLU A 131 -19.53 4.94 -3.17
CA GLU A 131 -18.67 5.38 -4.26
C GLU A 131 -17.36 5.92 -3.69
N ILE A 132 -16.26 5.76 -4.43
CA ILE A 132 -14.97 6.31 -4.01
C ILE A 132 -14.98 7.83 -4.23
N ASP A 133 -15.17 8.57 -3.15
CA ASP A 133 -15.07 10.03 -3.12
C ASP A 133 -13.77 10.48 -2.42
N HIS A 134 -13.62 11.80 -2.27
CA HIS A 134 -12.41 12.38 -1.68
C HIS A 134 -12.25 11.99 -0.20
N ASP A 135 -13.33 12.04 0.58
CA ASP A 135 -13.33 11.65 2.00
C ASP A 135 -12.99 10.16 2.17
N ALA A 136 -13.52 9.29 1.32
CA ALA A 136 -13.18 7.87 1.29
C ALA A 136 -11.70 7.64 0.98
N LEU A 137 -11.12 8.39 0.03
CA LEU A 137 -9.69 8.31 -0.27
C LEU A 137 -8.84 8.74 0.94
N ILE A 138 -9.19 9.84 1.61
CA ILE A 138 -8.51 10.30 2.83
C ILE A 138 -8.56 9.19 3.89
N ALA A 139 -9.74 8.63 4.17
CA ALA A 139 -9.90 7.60 5.20
C ALA A 139 -9.05 6.34 4.92
N ILE A 140 -8.91 5.94 3.64
CA ILE A 140 -8.06 4.81 3.25
C ILE A 140 -6.58 5.13 3.49
N LEU A 141 -6.17 6.34 3.13
CA LEU A 141 -4.80 6.82 3.31
C LEU A 141 -4.46 6.91 4.80
N GLU A 142 -5.29 7.55 5.61
CA GLU A 142 -5.12 7.60 7.07
C GLU A 142 -5.01 6.20 7.68
N SER A 143 -5.86 5.26 7.26
CA SER A 143 -5.79 3.88 7.73
C SER A 143 -4.48 3.18 7.33
N ALA A 144 -3.95 3.44 6.13
CA ALA A 144 -2.68 2.90 5.69
C ALA A 144 -1.49 3.52 6.45
N ILE A 145 -1.54 4.82 6.73
CA ILE A 145 -0.53 5.54 7.51
C ILE A 145 -0.52 5.04 8.95
N ALA A 146 -1.69 4.99 9.61
CA ALA A 146 -1.83 4.47 10.96
C ALA A 146 -1.29 3.04 11.06
N PHE A 147 -1.63 2.19 10.07
CA PHE A 147 -1.09 0.83 10.00
C PHE A 147 0.44 0.83 9.88
N SER A 148 1.04 1.69 9.06
CA SER A 148 2.52 1.75 8.95
C SER A 148 3.20 2.14 10.25
N LEU A 149 2.62 3.10 11.00
CA LEU A 149 3.17 3.57 12.27
C LEU A 149 3.08 2.52 13.39
N ASP A 150 2.03 1.69 13.37
CA ASP A 150 1.81 0.63 14.37
C ASP A 150 2.46 -0.72 13.99
N PHE A 151 2.92 -0.88 12.74
CA PHE A 151 3.46 -2.14 12.25
C PHE A 151 4.96 -2.28 12.55
N ASP A 152 5.30 -3.04 13.59
CA ASP A 152 6.65 -3.57 13.76
C ASP A 152 6.94 -4.61 12.66
N LEU A 153 8.02 -4.42 11.87
CA LEU A 153 8.42 -5.40 10.86
C LEU A 153 8.58 -6.78 11.49
N LEU A 154 7.70 -7.70 11.12
CA LEU A 154 7.78 -9.09 11.53
C LEU A 154 8.96 -9.75 10.80
N LEU A 155 9.96 -10.22 11.56
CA LEU A 155 10.99 -11.08 11.01
C LEU A 155 10.34 -12.32 10.38
N PRO A 156 10.75 -12.74 9.17
CA PRO A 156 10.24 -13.97 8.58
C PRO A 156 10.46 -15.15 9.54
N PRO A 157 9.60 -16.19 9.53
CA PRO A 157 9.77 -17.35 10.37
C PRO A 157 11.20 -17.91 10.26
N TYR A 158 11.85 -18.15 11.40
CA TYR A 158 13.26 -18.58 11.45
C TYR A 158 13.54 -19.81 10.57
N GLU A 159 12.55 -20.70 10.41
CA GLU A 159 12.67 -21.91 9.60
C GLU A 159 12.76 -21.64 8.08
N GLU A 160 12.27 -20.52 7.57
CA GLU A 160 12.43 -20.13 6.15
C GLU A 160 13.82 -19.50 5.87
N ASN A 161 14.42 -18.83 6.87
CA ASN A 161 15.72 -18.14 6.74
C ASN A 161 16.92 -18.89 7.33
N LYS A 162 16.73 -20.14 7.79
CA LYS A 162 17.77 -20.91 8.51
C LYS A 162 18.95 -21.35 7.64
N ARG A 163 18.79 -21.37 6.31
CA ARG A 163 19.80 -21.85 5.36
C ARG A 163 20.16 -20.75 4.38
N VAL A 164 21.35 -20.17 4.58
CA VAL A 164 21.99 -19.27 3.61
C VAL A 164 23.06 -20.05 2.85
N THR A 165 23.06 -19.96 1.52
CA THR A 165 24.17 -20.50 0.72
C THR A 165 25.33 -19.49 0.70
N VAL A 166 26.56 -19.97 0.48
CA VAL A 166 27.73 -19.08 0.34
C VAL A 166 27.53 -18.05 -0.78
N ASP A 167 26.80 -18.44 -1.83
CA ASP A 167 26.45 -17.57 -2.96
C ASP A 167 25.49 -16.43 -2.57
N GLN A 168 24.46 -16.74 -1.77
CA GLN A 168 23.57 -15.73 -1.18
C GLN A 168 24.29 -14.82 -0.18
N PHE A 169 25.26 -15.36 0.56
CA PHE A 169 26.06 -14.59 1.51
C PHE A 169 27.00 -13.61 0.79
N ASN A 170 27.68 -14.05 -0.26
CA ASN A 170 28.57 -13.20 -1.07
C ASN A 170 27.80 -12.14 -1.86
N THR A 171 26.64 -12.50 -2.43
CA THR A 171 25.77 -11.54 -3.15
C THR A 171 25.25 -10.43 -2.23
N LYS A 172 24.89 -10.76 -0.98
CA LYS A 172 24.49 -9.76 0.04
C LYS A 172 25.65 -8.84 0.44
N MET A 173 26.88 -9.36 0.52
CA MET A 173 28.08 -8.56 0.82
C MET A 173 28.49 -7.65 -0.34
N ASP A 174 28.39 -8.10 -1.59
CA ASP A 174 28.75 -7.28 -2.76
C ASP A 174 27.76 -6.13 -2.97
N ASN A 175 26.46 -6.34 -2.77
CA ASN A 175 25.47 -5.26 -2.81
C ASN A 175 25.65 -4.22 -1.69
N SER A 176 26.30 -4.59 -0.58
CA SER A 176 26.59 -3.68 0.53
C SER A 176 27.87 -2.86 0.33
N LYS A 177 28.66 -3.13 -0.72
CA LYS A 177 29.99 -2.51 -0.94
C LYS A 177 30.05 -1.45 -2.04
N PHE A 178 28.94 -1.13 -2.70
CA PHE A 178 28.93 -0.06 -3.71
C PHE A 178 28.23 1.21 -3.21
N VAL A 179 28.96 1.95 -2.38
CA VAL A 179 28.93 3.42 -2.40
C VAL A 179 30.38 3.88 -2.23
N THR A 180 30.96 4.47 -3.28
CA THR A 180 32.14 5.34 -3.21
C THR A 180 31.77 6.63 -3.89
#